data_AF-X0IRJ6-F1
#
_entry.id   AF-X0IRJ6-F1
#
_cell.length_a   1.000
_cell.length_b   1.000
_cell.length_c   1.000
_cell.angle_alpha   90.00
_cell.angle_beta   90.00
_cell.angle_gamma   90.00
#
_symmetry.space_group_name_H-M   'P 1'
#
loop_
_entity.id
_entity.type
_entity.pdbx_description
1 polymer ?
#
loop_
_entity_poly.entity_id
_entity_poly.type
_entity_poly.pdbx_seq_one_letter_code
_entity_poly.pdbx_strand_id
1 'polypeptide(L)'
;MADLYSWYSVLLTALTVALVWWRNKKEIRPKRALPQDSQHHHQVLLSDYNDIEPLEDFDLDKAEPVQTRPWKPKYHLTMGLEKCTFSDIIPIDKTLEERLALRRKIVREHSDMVIASEPCSEAAVKEFYVWMVKTYLPRRYPSIYHSKGDTLFGPESTQLPLDPPSDVKTILRLLAENIDAELFFLHRQGDTYVAKALILCYAFSFNPSLKLNKTLAEIHGPVPGYKEKLERPMNRYFTSLPKGKVVKRHNWNISLGRELFVPGENPLTVLPLWLMDWIKTALDWLGIEALKMKSADLDPEETNVRCERQTLHRLMDNDNTLVFAFKTYQYPLRQIRDEGGGPALAEAISGINRGSVPQIAWYKASVYWGQAVVEYLLGGSSE
;
A
#
# COMPACT_ATOMS: atom_id res chain seq x y z
N MET A 1 -41.69 -32.17 -26.12
CA MET A 1 -40.52 -32.63 -25.33
C MET A 1 -39.53 -31.52 -24.99
N ALA A 2 -39.59 -30.32 -25.60
CA ALA A 2 -38.73 -29.19 -25.23
C ALA A 2 -39.28 -28.31 -24.08
N ASP A 3 -40.60 -28.26 -23.87
CA ASP A 3 -41.19 -27.43 -22.81
C ASP A 3 -41.14 -28.05 -21.39
N LEU A 4 -40.99 -29.37 -21.27
CA LEU A 4 -40.96 -30.01 -19.94
C LEU A 4 -39.64 -29.76 -19.18
N TYR A 5 -38.54 -29.54 -19.91
CA TYR A 5 -37.20 -29.30 -19.34
C TYR A 5 -37.02 -27.86 -18.81
N SER A 6 -37.73 -26.89 -19.40
CA SER A 6 -37.68 -25.48 -18.95
C SER A 6 -38.30 -25.32 -17.56
N TRP A 7 -39.44 -25.97 -17.30
CA TRP A 7 -40.12 -25.90 -16.00
C TRP A 7 -39.38 -26.65 -14.88
N TYR A 8 -38.69 -27.75 -15.19
CA TYR A 8 -37.86 -28.47 -14.23
C TYR A 8 -36.68 -27.61 -13.71
N SER A 9 -36.08 -26.82 -14.60
CA SER A 9 -34.96 -25.93 -14.28
C SER A 9 -35.37 -24.80 -13.33
N VAL A 10 -36.55 -24.22 -13.55
CA VAL A 10 -37.11 -23.15 -12.72
C VAL A 10 -37.53 -23.67 -11.34
N LEU A 11 -38.15 -24.86 -11.27
CA LEU A 11 -38.54 -25.48 -10.00
C LEU A 11 -37.32 -25.89 -9.16
N LEU A 12 -36.25 -26.40 -9.77
CA LEU A 12 -35.01 -26.77 -9.07
C LEU A 12 -34.27 -25.54 -8.52
N THR A 13 -34.32 -24.42 -9.26
CA THR A 13 -33.75 -23.13 -8.84
C THR A 13 -34.55 -22.52 -7.68
N ALA A 14 -35.89 -22.59 -7.72
CA ALA A 14 -36.73 -22.12 -6.62
C ALA A 14 -36.55 -22.97 -5.34
N LEU A 15 -36.40 -24.29 -5.47
CA LEU A 15 -36.19 -25.20 -4.35
C LEU A 15 -34.82 -24.98 -3.66
N THR A 16 -33.78 -24.71 -4.44
CA THR A 16 -32.43 -24.44 -3.92
C THR A 16 -32.36 -23.09 -3.20
N VAL A 17 -33.03 -22.05 -3.71
CA VAL A 17 -33.13 -20.75 -3.03
C VAL A 17 -33.90 -20.87 -1.70
N ALA A 18 -34.99 -21.63 -1.67
CA ALA A 18 -35.77 -21.87 -0.45
C ALA A 18 -34.99 -22.66 0.62
N LEU A 19 -34.20 -23.67 0.22
CA LEU A 19 -33.36 -24.46 1.11
C LEU A 19 -32.18 -23.66 1.68
N VAL A 20 -31.57 -22.77 0.88
CA VAL A 20 -30.51 -21.85 1.34
C VAL A 20 -31.06 -20.82 2.32
N TRP A 21 -32.25 -20.28 2.06
CA TRP A 21 -32.93 -19.35 2.97
C TRP A 21 -33.31 -20.02 4.30
N TRP A 22 -33.82 -21.26 4.26
CA TRP A 22 -34.19 -22.02 5.45
C TRP A 22 -32.96 -22.42 6.29
N ARG A 23 -31.85 -22.83 5.66
CA ARG A 23 -30.58 -23.15 6.34
C ARG A 23 -29.96 -21.94 7.04
N ASN A 24 -30.14 -20.74 6.49
CA ASN A 24 -29.60 -19.50 7.07
C ASN A 24 -30.48 -18.90 8.18
N LYS A 25 -31.66 -19.49 8.44
CA LYS A 25 -32.52 -19.12 9.57
C LYS A 25 -32.19 -19.96 10.81
N LYS A 26 -30.97 -19.83 11.33
CA LYS A 26 -30.65 -20.26 12.70
C LYS A 26 -30.69 -19.07 13.64
N GLU A 27 -31.59 -19.16 14.61
CA GLU A 27 -31.88 -18.16 15.64
C GLU A 27 -30.61 -17.68 16.36
N ILE A 28 -30.35 -16.37 16.29
CA ILE A 28 -29.41 -15.69 17.18
C ILE A 28 -30.19 -15.37 18.46
N ARG A 29 -30.04 -16.21 19.49
CA ARG A 29 -30.38 -15.82 20.86
C ARG A 29 -29.21 -15.01 21.44
N PRO A 30 -29.43 -13.80 21.98
CA PRO A 30 -28.35 -13.03 22.59
C PRO A 30 -27.93 -13.68 23.92
N LYS A 31 -26.65 -14.04 24.05
CA LYS A 31 -26.05 -14.38 25.35
C LYS A 31 -25.75 -13.07 26.10
N ARG A 32 -26.31 -12.96 27.30
CA ARG A 32 -26.04 -11.87 28.26
C ARG A 32 -24.60 -12.00 28.77
N ALA A 33 -23.77 -10.98 28.54
CA ALA A 33 -22.40 -10.94 29.05
C ALA A 33 -22.41 -10.49 30.53
N LEU A 34 -21.63 -11.18 31.36
CA LEU A 34 -21.29 -10.73 32.71
C LEU A 34 -20.08 -9.77 32.64
N PRO A 35 -19.93 -8.80 33.55
CA PRO A 35 -18.83 -7.86 33.52
C PRO A 35 -17.55 -8.55 33.99
N GLN A 36 -16.50 -8.50 33.17
CA GLN A 36 -15.13 -8.78 33.63
C GLN A 36 -14.40 -7.46 33.79
N ASP A 37 -14.06 -7.20 35.05
CA ASP A 37 -13.18 -6.14 35.49
C ASP A 37 -11.73 -6.55 35.18
N SER A 38 -11.00 -5.73 34.43
CA SER A 38 -9.56 -5.89 34.27
C SER A 38 -8.90 -4.53 34.11
N GLN A 39 -8.51 -3.98 35.27
CA GLN A 39 -7.55 -2.90 35.36
C GLN A 39 -6.19 -3.40 34.84
N HIS A 40 -5.81 -2.97 33.63
CA HIS A 40 -4.44 -3.03 33.18
C HIS A 40 -3.89 -1.61 33.11
N HIS A 41 -3.16 -1.22 34.16
CA HIS A 41 -2.24 -0.08 34.12
C HIS A 41 -1.16 -0.37 33.07
N HIS A 42 -1.32 0.17 31.86
CA HIS A 42 -0.22 0.36 30.92
C HIS A 42 0.19 1.82 31.00
N GLN A 43 1.44 2.06 31.41
CA GLN A 43 2.05 3.38 31.29
C GLN A 43 1.99 3.81 29.81
N VAL A 44 1.13 4.79 29.55
CA VAL A 44 0.99 5.42 28.25
C VAL A 44 2.18 6.36 28.09
N LEU A 45 3.23 5.91 27.41
CA LEU A 45 4.21 6.84 26.86
C LEU A 45 3.48 7.68 25.79
N LEU A 46 3.18 8.95 26.10
CA LEU A 46 2.77 9.93 25.10
C LEU A 46 3.96 10.10 24.16
N SER A 47 3.86 9.60 22.92
CA SER A 47 4.69 10.18 21.87
C SER A 47 3.82 11.30 21.33
N ASP A 48 4.22 12.54 21.59
CA ASP A 48 3.49 13.70 21.11
C ASP A 48 3.61 13.73 19.57
N TYR A 49 2.61 14.26 18.87
CA TYR A 49 2.61 14.36 17.41
C TYR A 49 3.86 15.10 16.87
N ASN A 50 4.45 15.94 17.73
CA ASN A 50 5.66 16.74 17.49
C ASN A 50 6.92 16.18 18.17
N ASP A 51 6.85 15.01 18.78
CA ASP A 51 8.00 14.30 19.34
C ASP A 51 8.82 13.67 18.21
N ILE A 52 9.68 14.52 17.64
CA ILE A 52 10.51 14.23 16.48
C ILE A 52 11.97 14.41 16.91
N GLU A 53 12.72 13.33 16.81
CA GLU A 53 14.15 13.28 17.07
C GLU A 53 14.91 13.89 15.89
N PRO A 54 15.75 14.93 16.09
CA PRO A 54 16.55 15.51 15.03
C PRO A 54 17.68 14.57 14.58
N LEU A 55 18.05 14.62 13.30
CA LEU A 55 19.34 14.11 12.81
C LEU A 55 20.27 15.32 12.59
N GLU A 56 21.03 15.69 13.62
CA GLU A 56 21.88 16.88 13.59
C GLU A 56 22.98 16.81 12.52
N ASP A 57 23.58 15.63 12.35
CA ASP A 57 24.67 15.37 11.40
C ASP A 57 24.21 14.53 10.19
N PHE A 58 22.97 14.72 9.72
CA PHE A 58 22.48 13.99 8.55
C PHE A 58 23.24 14.39 7.29
N ASP A 59 23.93 13.42 6.70
CA ASP A 59 24.64 13.52 5.42
C ASP A 59 23.81 12.79 4.35
N LEU A 60 23.19 13.57 3.46
CA LEU A 60 22.33 13.04 2.41
C LEU A 60 23.08 12.06 1.49
N ASP A 61 24.33 12.35 1.14
CA ASP A 61 25.11 11.55 0.19
C ASP A 61 25.50 10.18 0.77
N LYS A 62 25.52 10.06 2.10
CA LYS A 62 25.87 8.82 2.82
C LYS A 62 24.66 8.06 3.36
N ALA A 63 23.47 8.65 3.33
CA ALA A 63 22.28 8.03 3.89
C ALA A 63 21.79 6.89 2.98
N GLU A 64 22.09 5.64 3.31
CA GLU A 64 21.64 4.50 2.53
C GLU A 64 20.12 4.26 2.61
N PRO A 65 19.46 3.85 1.51
CA PRO A 65 18.05 3.47 1.55
C PRO A 65 17.79 2.34 2.54
N VAL A 66 16.68 2.43 3.28
CA VAL A 66 16.26 1.40 4.24
C VAL A 66 16.15 0.05 3.54
N GLN A 67 16.81 -0.98 4.07
CA GLN A 67 16.78 -2.34 3.51
C GLN A 67 15.66 -3.18 4.16
N THR A 68 14.47 -3.15 3.57
CA THR A 68 13.31 -3.91 4.07
C THR A 68 13.25 -5.33 3.49
N ARG A 69 13.07 -6.34 4.35
CA ARG A 69 12.92 -7.76 3.99
C ARG A 69 11.63 -8.36 4.59
N PRO A 70 10.44 -7.87 4.18
CA PRO A 70 9.19 -8.12 4.92
C PRO A 70 8.53 -9.48 4.62
N TRP A 71 9.12 -10.30 3.75
CA TRP A 71 8.53 -11.56 3.34
C TRP A 71 8.56 -12.62 4.45
N LYS A 72 7.60 -13.53 4.36
CA LYS A 72 7.43 -14.65 5.30
C LYS A 72 7.28 -15.94 4.50
N PRO A 73 7.71 -17.10 5.04
CA PRO A 73 7.62 -18.40 4.36
C PRO A 73 6.22 -18.75 3.85
N LYS A 74 5.17 -18.27 4.51
CA LYS A 74 3.78 -18.42 4.08
C LYS A 74 3.07 -17.07 4.14
N TYR A 75 2.20 -16.83 3.15
CA TYR A 75 1.41 -15.60 3.11
C TYR A 75 0.19 -15.67 4.03
N HIS A 76 0.18 -14.87 5.10
CA HIS A 76 -1.00 -14.67 5.92
C HIS A 76 -1.54 -13.26 5.73
N LEU A 77 -2.79 -13.17 5.26
CA LEU A 77 -3.49 -11.90 5.08
C LEU A 77 -3.83 -11.32 6.46
N THR A 78 -2.96 -10.45 6.93
CA THR A 78 -3.08 -9.72 8.20
C THR A 78 -2.73 -8.26 7.99
N MET A 79 -3.02 -7.38 8.96
CA MET A 79 -2.65 -5.96 8.84
C MET A 79 -1.14 -5.72 8.97
N GLY A 80 -0.38 -6.64 9.58
CA GLY A 80 1.09 -6.57 9.67
C GLY A 80 1.62 -5.30 10.34
N LEU A 81 0.90 -4.75 11.32
CA LEU A 81 1.20 -3.46 11.93
C LEU A 81 2.29 -3.58 13.00
N GLU A 82 3.22 -2.64 12.97
CA GLU A 82 4.27 -2.41 13.94
C GLU A 82 4.16 -0.99 14.49
N LYS A 83 4.52 -0.79 15.76
CA LYS A 83 4.63 0.56 16.32
C LYS A 83 5.86 1.26 15.71
N CYS A 84 5.76 2.57 15.49
CA CYS A 84 6.91 3.42 15.18
C CYS A 84 6.71 4.81 15.80
N THR A 85 7.65 5.71 15.55
CA THR A 85 7.62 7.09 16.03
C THR A 85 7.32 8.06 14.89
N PHE A 86 7.03 9.32 15.22
CA PHE A 86 6.90 10.34 14.18
C PHE A 86 8.22 10.61 13.46
N SER A 87 9.39 10.46 14.11
CA SER A 87 10.71 10.54 13.45
C SER A 87 10.87 9.62 12.22
N ASP A 88 10.05 8.59 12.14
CA ASP A 88 10.13 7.51 11.17
C ASP A 88 9.16 7.65 9.98
N ILE A 89 8.35 8.71 9.89
CA ILE A 89 7.25 8.73 8.89
C ILE A 89 7.72 8.91 7.45
N ILE A 90 8.73 9.76 7.24
CA ILE A 90 9.30 10.08 5.93
C ILE A 90 10.82 9.90 6.01
N PRO A 91 11.34 8.68 5.77
CA PRO A 91 12.77 8.43 5.67
C PRO A 91 13.36 9.04 4.39
N ILE A 92 14.41 9.84 4.55
CA ILE A 92 15.22 10.41 3.48
C ILE A 92 16.52 9.60 3.36
N ASP A 93 16.97 9.41 2.12
CA ASP A 93 18.19 8.70 1.77
C ASP A 93 18.82 9.37 0.54
N LYS A 94 20.02 8.93 0.16
CA LYS A 94 20.84 9.48 -0.93
C LYS A 94 20.17 9.48 -2.30
N THR A 95 19.05 8.80 -2.47
CA THR A 95 18.28 8.78 -3.73
C THR A 95 17.25 9.92 -3.81
N LEU A 96 17.12 10.75 -2.77
CA LEU A 96 16.10 11.81 -2.68
C LEU A 96 16.11 12.71 -3.92
N GLU A 97 17.26 13.21 -4.34
CA GLU A 97 17.37 14.21 -5.41
C GLU A 97 16.85 13.67 -6.75
N GLU A 98 17.37 12.50 -7.17
CA GLU A 98 16.91 11.78 -8.37
C GLU A 98 15.40 11.49 -8.30
N ARG A 99 14.92 11.08 -7.13
CA ARG A 99 13.51 10.75 -6.92
C ARG A 99 12.61 11.97 -7.01
N LEU A 100 12.98 13.10 -6.40
CA LEU A 100 12.24 14.36 -6.53
C LEU A 100 12.24 14.85 -7.98
N ALA A 101 13.34 14.72 -8.72
CA ALA A 101 13.38 15.04 -10.15
C ALA A 101 12.39 14.18 -10.95
N LEU A 102 12.34 12.86 -10.70
CA LEU A 102 11.36 11.97 -11.33
C LEU A 102 9.92 12.34 -10.93
N ARG A 103 9.66 12.67 -9.67
CA ARG A 103 8.32 13.10 -9.21
C ARG A 103 7.88 14.38 -9.93
N ARG A 104 8.75 15.38 -10.05
CA ARG A 104 8.46 16.61 -10.81
C ARG A 104 8.15 16.32 -12.28
N LYS A 105 8.87 15.37 -12.90
CA LYS A 105 8.54 14.90 -14.27
C LYS A 105 7.14 14.29 -14.33
N ILE A 106 6.83 13.34 -13.45
CA ILE A 106 5.53 12.66 -13.43
C ILE A 106 4.39 13.64 -13.13
N VAL A 107 4.56 14.56 -12.20
CA VAL A 107 3.56 15.58 -11.88
C VAL A 107 3.33 16.52 -13.06
N ARG A 108 4.36 16.84 -13.84
CA ARG A 108 4.23 17.65 -15.07
C ARG A 108 3.45 16.92 -16.17
N GLU A 109 3.73 15.63 -16.35
CA GLU A 109 3.18 14.81 -17.46
C GLU A 109 1.82 14.18 -17.12
N HIS A 110 1.54 13.95 -15.83
CA HIS A 110 0.42 13.12 -15.36
C HIS A 110 -0.30 13.71 -14.14
N SER A 111 -0.28 15.03 -13.95
CA SER A 111 -0.82 15.72 -12.77
C SER A 111 -2.20 15.21 -12.33
N ASP A 112 -3.17 15.17 -13.24
CA ASP A 112 -4.56 14.78 -12.93
C ASP A 112 -4.72 13.28 -12.62
N MET A 113 -3.74 12.48 -13.01
CA MET A 113 -3.68 11.07 -12.65
C MET A 113 -3.15 10.93 -11.23
N VAL A 114 -2.01 11.55 -10.91
CA VAL A 114 -1.26 11.26 -9.66
C VAL A 114 -1.66 12.15 -8.47
N ILE A 115 -2.33 13.28 -8.71
CA ILE A 115 -2.83 14.19 -7.68
C ILE A 115 -4.35 14.32 -7.85
N ALA A 116 -5.11 14.01 -6.80
CA ALA A 116 -6.56 14.17 -6.82
C ALA A 116 -7.07 14.58 -5.43
N SER A 117 -8.12 15.39 -5.39
CA SER A 117 -8.67 15.92 -4.14
C SER A 117 -10.12 16.37 -4.26
N GLU A 118 -10.83 16.30 -3.14
CA GLU A 118 -12.15 16.90 -2.94
C GLU A 118 -12.05 18.18 -2.11
N PRO A 119 -12.95 19.17 -2.27
CA PRO A 119 -12.95 20.39 -1.47
C PRO A 119 -12.96 20.13 0.04
N CYS A 120 -13.65 19.08 0.50
CA CYS A 120 -13.70 18.74 1.93
C CYS A 120 -12.36 18.28 2.52
N SER A 121 -11.35 18.00 1.68
CA SER A 121 -10.00 17.62 2.13
C SER A 121 -9.10 18.81 2.44
N GLU A 122 -9.49 20.04 2.06
CA GLU A 122 -8.62 21.22 2.11
C GLU A 122 -8.02 21.47 3.49
N ALA A 123 -8.84 21.43 4.54
CA ALA A 123 -8.40 21.69 5.92
C ALA A 123 -7.36 20.65 6.38
N ALA A 124 -7.60 19.36 6.11
CA ALA A 124 -6.69 18.29 6.49
C ALA A 124 -5.37 18.33 5.71
N VAL A 125 -5.43 18.64 4.41
CA VAL A 125 -4.24 18.79 3.57
C VAL A 125 -3.41 20.00 4.02
N LYS A 126 -4.06 21.14 4.34
CA LYS A 126 -3.39 22.33 4.88
C LYS A 126 -2.72 22.05 6.22
N GLU A 127 -3.40 21.37 7.14
CA GLU A 127 -2.82 20.97 8.43
C GLU A 127 -1.56 20.13 8.22
N PHE A 128 -1.64 19.08 7.40
CA PHE A 128 -0.49 18.22 7.13
C PHE A 128 0.66 18.98 6.45
N TYR A 129 0.36 19.86 5.48
CA TYR A 129 1.37 20.68 4.81
C TYR A 129 2.09 21.59 5.80
N VAL A 130 1.34 22.34 6.62
CA VAL A 130 1.92 23.27 7.61
C VAL A 130 2.78 22.49 8.59
N TRP A 131 2.30 21.35 9.09
CA TRP A 131 3.08 20.52 10.00
C TRP A 131 4.34 19.96 9.33
N MET A 132 4.27 19.50 8.08
CA MET A 132 5.44 19.03 7.34
C MET A 132 6.50 20.12 7.19
N VAL A 133 6.08 21.32 6.78
CA VAL A 133 6.98 22.43 6.42
C VAL A 133 7.51 23.18 7.65
N LYS A 134 6.65 23.47 8.63
CA LYS A 134 7.03 24.27 9.81
C LYS A 134 7.56 23.41 10.96
N THR A 135 7.25 22.11 11.00
CA THR A 135 7.61 21.23 12.11
C THR A 135 8.47 20.06 11.66
N TYR A 136 7.96 19.15 10.84
CA TYR A 136 8.61 17.85 10.62
C TYR A 136 9.95 17.96 9.90
N LEU A 137 9.99 18.55 8.69
CA LEU A 137 11.20 18.63 7.88
C LEU A 137 12.35 19.39 8.58
N PRO A 138 12.16 20.64 9.06
CA PRO A 138 13.24 21.38 9.71
C PRO A 138 13.68 20.77 11.04
N ARG A 139 12.79 20.06 11.77
CA ARG A 139 13.16 19.40 13.02
C ARG A 139 13.86 18.07 12.80
N ARG A 140 13.36 17.23 11.87
CA ARG A 140 13.92 15.89 11.62
C ARG A 140 15.24 15.96 10.87
N TYR A 141 15.36 16.87 9.90
CA TYR A 141 16.49 16.98 8.99
C TYR A 141 17.05 18.43 8.95
N PRO A 142 17.50 18.97 10.10
CA PRO A 142 17.94 20.36 10.19
C PRO A 142 19.17 20.69 9.34
N SER A 143 20.00 19.70 8.98
CA SER A 143 21.19 19.89 8.15
C SER A 143 20.88 20.22 6.68
N ILE A 144 19.71 19.78 6.19
CA ILE A 144 19.32 19.93 4.77
C ILE A 144 18.06 20.78 4.57
N TYR A 145 17.24 20.99 5.60
CA TYR A 145 16.07 21.88 5.53
C TYR A 145 16.23 23.10 6.44
N HIS A 146 16.11 24.29 5.85
CA HIS A 146 16.27 25.55 6.58
C HIS A 146 15.29 26.61 6.09
N SER A 147 14.75 27.40 7.02
CA SER A 147 13.84 28.50 6.68
C SER A 147 14.62 29.78 6.39
N LYS A 148 14.24 30.50 5.34
CA LYS A 148 14.74 31.84 5.03
C LYS A 148 13.56 32.70 4.56
N GLY A 149 13.24 33.73 5.35
CA GLY A 149 11.99 34.48 5.18
C GLY A 149 10.78 33.55 5.31
N ASP A 150 9.82 33.68 4.39
CA ASP A 150 8.57 32.90 4.41
C ASP A 150 8.65 31.61 3.59
N THR A 151 9.85 31.04 3.42
CA THR A 151 10.08 29.83 2.62
C THR A 151 11.02 28.85 3.34
N LEU A 152 10.67 27.57 3.32
CA LEU A 152 11.55 26.46 3.67
C LEU A 152 12.30 26.00 2.42
N PHE A 153 13.62 26.01 2.50
CA PHE A 153 14.52 25.48 1.49
C PHE A 153 14.96 24.08 1.89
N GLY A 154 15.18 23.21 0.91
CA GLY A 154 15.64 21.83 1.08
C GLY A 154 16.72 21.44 0.06
N PRO A 155 17.07 20.15 -0.03
CA PRO A 155 17.85 19.60 -1.15
C PRO A 155 17.26 19.96 -2.51
N GLU A 156 18.06 19.86 -3.57
CA GLU A 156 17.63 20.24 -4.92
C GLU A 156 17.12 21.70 -4.99
N SER A 157 16.18 21.96 -5.90
CA SER A 157 15.41 23.21 -6.01
C SER A 157 14.18 23.27 -5.08
N THR A 158 14.16 22.48 -3.99
CA THR A 158 12.99 22.46 -3.07
C THR A 158 12.78 23.81 -2.40
N GLN A 159 11.60 24.37 -2.63
CA GLN A 159 11.13 25.63 -2.08
C GLN A 159 9.67 25.47 -1.68
N LEU A 160 9.40 25.48 -0.37
CA LEU A 160 8.08 25.30 0.20
C LEU A 160 7.68 26.56 0.98
N PRO A 161 6.67 27.33 0.53
CA PRO A 161 6.12 28.44 1.29
C PRO A 161 5.73 28.00 2.71
N LEU A 162 6.13 28.77 3.73
CA LEU A 162 5.75 28.45 5.12
C LEU A 162 4.23 28.53 5.28
N ASP A 163 3.58 29.53 4.68
CA ASP A 163 2.13 29.60 4.61
C ASP A 163 1.62 28.93 3.33
N PRO A 164 0.65 28.02 3.43
CA PRO A 164 0.17 27.28 2.28
C PRO A 164 -0.62 28.19 1.31
N PRO A 165 -0.55 27.92 -0.01
CA PRO A 165 -1.47 28.51 -0.97
C PRO A 165 -2.94 28.26 -0.63
N SER A 166 -3.85 29.06 -1.19
CA SER A 166 -5.29 28.91 -0.94
C SER A 166 -5.85 27.61 -1.53
N ASP A 167 -5.43 27.25 -2.74
CA ASP A 167 -5.91 26.09 -3.49
C ASP A 167 -5.27 24.77 -3.01
N VAL A 168 -6.12 23.80 -2.64
CA VAL A 168 -5.71 22.47 -2.19
C VAL A 168 -4.90 21.70 -3.22
N LYS A 169 -5.21 21.83 -4.52
CA LYS A 169 -4.45 21.13 -5.56
C LYS A 169 -3.03 21.66 -5.67
N THR A 170 -2.85 22.97 -5.51
CA THR A 170 -1.53 23.60 -5.46
C THR A 170 -0.72 23.12 -4.25
N ILE A 171 -1.35 22.98 -3.08
CA ILE A 171 -0.69 22.40 -1.89
C ILE A 171 -0.26 20.96 -2.15
N LEU A 172 -1.12 20.13 -2.73
CA LEU A 172 -0.79 18.74 -3.05
C LEU A 172 0.32 18.64 -4.09
N ARG A 173 0.36 19.55 -5.08
CA ARG A 173 1.47 19.64 -6.05
C ARG A 173 2.79 19.93 -5.34
N LEU A 174 2.82 20.90 -4.41
CA LEU A 174 4.02 21.21 -3.64
C LEU A 174 4.51 20.00 -2.83
N LEU A 175 3.61 19.28 -2.16
CA LEU A 175 3.94 18.04 -1.45
C LEU A 175 4.45 16.97 -2.43
N ALA A 176 3.78 16.77 -3.56
CA ALA A 176 4.14 15.78 -4.56
C ALA A 176 5.53 16.03 -5.16
N GLU A 177 5.88 17.27 -5.42
CA GLU A 177 7.15 17.64 -6.07
C GLU A 177 8.36 17.70 -5.11
N ASN A 178 8.12 17.69 -3.79
CA ASN A 178 9.17 17.95 -2.80
C ASN A 178 9.24 16.94 -1.64
N ILE A 179 8.31 15.99 -1.56
CA ILE A 179 8.32 14.92 -0.55
C ILE A 179 8.31 13.58 -1.26
N ASP A 180 9.33 12.76 -1.01
CA ASP A 180 9.43 11.38 -1.50
C ASP A 180 8.55 10.43 -0.67
N ALA A 181 7.24 10.66 -0.76
CA ALA A 181 6.23 9.79 -0.22
C ALA A 181 4.93 9.89 -1.02
N GLU A 182 4.25 8.76 -1.08
CA GLU A 182 2.89 8.61 -1.56
C GLU A 182 1.95 8.91 -0.39
N LEU A 183 0.85 9.62 -0.62
CA LEU A 183 -0.04 10.09 0.44
C LEU A 183 -1.50 9.80 0.08
N PHE A 184 -2.26 9.31 1.06
CA PHE A 184 -3.71 9.30 1.06
C PHE A 184 -4.23 10.04 2.29
N PHE A 185 -5.17 10.95 2.07
CA PHE A 185 -5.96 11.59 3.11
C PHE A 185 -7.30 10.87 3.19
N LEU A 186 -7.43 10.03 4.20
CA LEU A 186 -8.55 9.14 4.42
C LEU A 186 -9.50 9.77 5.44
N HIS A 187 -10.65 10.25 4.97
CA HIS A 187 -11.65 10.90 5.80
C HIS A 187 -12.66 9.89 6.34
N ARG A 188 -13.01 9.99 7.62
CA ARG A 188 -13.97 9.10 8.26
C ARG A 188 -15.38 9.33 7.71
N GLN A 189 -16.05 8.24 7.33
CA GLN A 189 -17.46 8.24 6.96
C GLN A 189 -18.15 7.08 7.67
N GLY A 190 -18.84 7.38 8.77
CA GLY A 190 -19.42 6.36 9.66
C GLY A 190 -18.34 5.43 10.22
N ASP A 191 -18.43 4.17 9.83
CA ASP A 191 -17.59 3.07 10.32
C ASP A 191 -16.43 2.76 9.36
N THR A 192 -16.29 3.53 8.28
CA THR A 192 -15.25 3.35 7.26
C THR A 192 -14.50 4.67 7.00
N TYR A 193 -13.53 4.60 6.09
CA TYR A 193 -12.77 5.76 5.63
C TYR A 193 -12.81 5.83 4.11
N VAL A 194 -12.81 7.06 3.58
CA VAL A 194 -12.87 7.38 2.16
C VAL A 194 -11.68 8.23 1.77
N ALA A 195 -11.02 7.92 0.66
CA ALA A 195 -9.95 8.75 0.14
C ALA A 195 -10.52 10.08 -0.39
N LYS A 196 -10.14 11.19 0.24
CA LYS A 196 -10.60 12.55 -0.13
C LYS A 196 -9.48 13.43 -0.70
N ALA A 197 -8.23 13.04 -0.52
CA ALA A 197 -7.12 13.52 -1.33
C ALA A 197 -6.04 12.45 -1.44
N LEU A 198 -5.24 12.52 -2.51
CA LEU A 198 -4.14 11.59 -2.74
C LEU A 198 -3.02 12.22 -3.57
N ILE A 199 -1.79 11.72 -3.35
CA ILE A 199 -0.58 11.93 -4.14
C ILE A 199 0.04 10.56 -4.36
N LEU A 200 0.01 10.02 -5.57
CA LEU A 200 0.59 8.71 -5.89
C LEU A 200 1.47 8.77 -7.15
N CYS A 201 2.66 9.35 -7.04
CA CYS A 201 3.59 9.51 -8.16
C CYS A 201 4.26 8.20 -8.58
N TYR A 202 4.40 7.24 -7.67
CA TYR A 202 5.05 5.95 -7.91
C TYR A 202 4.04 4.82 -7.86
N ALA A 203 2.91 4.97 -8.55
CA ALA A 203 1.87 3.95 -8.65
C ALA A 203 2.38 2.64 -9.29
N PHE A 204 1.80 1.51 -8.89
CA PHE A 204 2.16 0.20 -9.43
C PHE A 204 0.93 -0.65 -9.70
N SER A 205 0.63 -0.86 -10.97
CA SER A 205 -0.48 -1.65 -11.49
C SER A 205 -1.88 -1.13 -11.17
N PHE A 206 -2.04 0.19 -11.02
CA PHE A 206 -3.35 0.84 -10.93
C PHE A 206 -3.26 2.32 -11.30
N ASN A 207 -4.38 2.89 -11.75
CA ASN A 207 -4.53 4.33 -11.91
C ASN A 207 -4.87 5.00 -10.55
N PRO A 208 -4.02 5.90 -10.02
CA PRO A 208 -4.24 6.58 -8.75
C PRO A 208 -5.55 7.37 -8.61
N SER A 209 -5.92 8.18 -9.60
CA SER A 209 -7.07 9.08 -9.48
C SER A 209 -8.38 8.31 -9.34
N LEU A 210 -8.44 7.09 -9.88
CA LEU A 210 -9.56 6.17 -9.70
C LEU A 210 -9.72 5.67 -8.26
N LYS A 211 -8.82 6.02 -7.33
CA LYS A 211 -8.95 5.74 -5.89
C LYS A 211 -9.62 6.88 -5.11
N LEU A 212 -9.76 8.07 -5.69
CA LEU A 212 -10.48 9.18 -5.07
C LEU A 212 -11.95 8.80 -4.83
N ASN A 213 -12.52 9.24 -3.71
CA ASN A 213 -13.89 8.96 -3.26
C ASN A 213 -14.25 7.50 -3.04
N LYS A 214 -13.28 6.59 -3.10
CA LYS A 214 -13.49 5.18 -2.75
C LYS A 214 -13.31 4.97 -1.25
N THR A 215 -14.19 4.15 -0.69
CA THR A 215 -14.05 3.58 0.65
C THR A 215 -12.84 2.65 0.72
N LEU A 216 -12.38 2.34 1.93
CA LEU A 216 -11.34 1.31 2.12
C LEU A 216 -11.69 -0.01 1.44
N ALA A 217 -12.96 -0.44 1.51
CA ALA A 217 -13.41 -1.68 0.89
C ALA A 217 -13.35 -1.62 -0.65
N GLU A 218 -13.73 -0.52 -1.27
CA GLU A 218 -13.66 -0.35 -2.72
C GLU A 218 -12.22 -0.22 -3.23
N ILE A 219 -11.34 0.46 -2.47
CA ILE A 219 -9.91 0.54 -2.79
C ILE A 219 -9.28 -0.86 -2.81
N HIS A 220 -9.63 -1.68 -1.81
CA HIS A 220 -9.10 -3.03 -1.62
C HIS A 220 -9.94 -4.13 -2.29
N GLY A 221 -11.00 -3.80 -3.04
CA GLY A 221 -11.86 -4.77 -3.72
C GLY A 221 -11.12 -5.84 -4.54
N PRO A 222 -10.03 -5.50 -5.25
CA PRO A 222 -9.22 -6.49 -5.97
C PRO A 222 -8.40 -7.43 -5.09
N VAL A 223 -8.22 -7.14 -3.79
CA VAL A 223 -7.41 -7.94 -2.88
C VAL A 223 -8.19 -9.18 -2.42
N PRO A 224 -7.78 -10.40 -2.79
CA PRO A 224 -8.50 -11.60 -2.42
C PRO A 224 -8.57 -11.76 -0.89
N GLY A 225 -9.74 -12.14 -0.38
CA GLY A 225 -9.97 -12.35 1.05
C GLY A 225 -10.06 -11.08 1.89
N TYR A 226 -9.98 -9.87 1.30
CA TYR A 226 -10.06 -8.62 2.05
C TYR A 226 -11.39 -8.49 2.80
N LYS A 227 -12.51 -8.68 2.11
CA LYS A 227 -13.86 -8.54 2.68
C LYS A 227 -14.06 -9.48 3.87
N GLU A 228 -13.63 -10.72 3.73
CA GLU A 228 -13.86 -11.77 4.72
C GLU A 228 -12.90 -11.68 5.91
N LYS A 229 -11.65 -11.23 5.69
CA LYS A 229 -10.59 -11.31 6.70
C LYS A 229 -10.07 -9.98 7.21
N LEU A 230 -10.13 -8.90 6.41
CA LEU A 230 -9.49 -7.62 6.74
C LEU A 230 -10.45 -6.45 6.92
N GLU A 231 -11.59 -6.39 6.23
CA GLU A 231 -12.45 -5.19 6.23
C GLU A 231 -12.85 -4.77 7.66
N ARG A 232 -13.48 -5.68 8.42
CA ARG A 232 -13.90 -5.41 9.80
C ARG A 232 -12.73 -5.09 10.74
N PRO A 233 -11.64 -5.89 10.83
CA PRO A 233 -10.53 -5.54 11.71
C PRO A 233 -9.81 -4.26 11.30
N MET A 234 -9.70 -3.95 10.00
CA MET A 234 -9.10 -2.71 9.50
C MET A 234 -9.94 -1.49 9.91
N ASN A 235 -11.26 -1.50 9.64
CA ASN A 235 -12.17 -0.41 10.03
C ASN A 235 -12.13 -0.16 11.54
N ARG A 236 -12.15 -1.22 12.34
CA ARG A 236 -12.03 -1.13 13.81
C ARG A 236 -10.69 -0.52 14.24
N TYR A 237 -9.60 -0.94 13.60
CA TYR A 237 -8.27 -0.42 13.92
C TYR A 237 -8.16 1.06 13.55
N PHE A 238 -8.56 1.43 12.34
CA PHE A 238 -8.50 2.82 11.86
C PHE A 238 -9.35 3.75 12.74
N THR A 239 -10.52 3.28 13.21
CA THR A 239 -11.36 4.03 14.16
C THR A 239 -10.69 4.18 15.53
N SER A 240 -10.00 3.15 16.01
CA SER A 240 -9.39 3.14 17.36
C SER A 240 -7.99 3.73 17.44
N LEU A 241 -7.32 3.99 16.31
CA LEU A 241 -5.99 4.62 16.29
C LEU A 241 -6.06 6.02 16.93
N PRO A 242 -5.42 6.25 18.09
CA PRO A 242 -5.50 7.52 18.79
C PRO A 242 -4.60 8.58 18.14
N LYS A 243 -4.84 9.86 18.48
CA LYS A 243 -3.94 10.98 18.17
C LYS A 243 -2.55 10.74 18.78
N GLY A 244 -1.52 11.30 18.15
CA GLY A 244 -0.12 11.15 18.61
C GLY A 244 0.43 9.72 18.48
N LYS A 245 -0.28 8.81 17.81
CA LYS A 245 0.24 7.47 17.51
C LYS A 245 0.35 7.26 16.02
N VAL A 246 1.46 6.64 15.65
CA VAL A 246 1.73 6.20 14.29
C VAL A 246 2.10 4.73 14.31
N VAL A 247 1.66 4.02 13.29
CA VAL A 247 2.08 2.65 13.00
C VAL A 247 2.68 2.57 11.63
N LYS A 248 3.53 1.56 11.45
CA LYS A 248 4.09 1.19 10.16
C LYS A 248 3.73 -0.24 9.81
N ARG A 249 3.77 -0.54 8.52
CA ARG A 249 3.76 -1.90 7.99
C ARG A 249 4.54 -1.93 6.70
N HIS A 250 4.79 -3.14 6.20
CA HIS A 250 5.42 -3.34 4.92
C HIS A 250 4.49 -4.09 3.98
N ASN A 251 4.54 -3.74 2.70
CA ASN A 251 3.99 -4.52 1.60
C ASN A 251 5.12 -4.77 0.61
N TRP A 252 5.06 -5.86 -0.14
CA TRP A 252 6.08 -6.17 -1.15
C TRP A 252 5.49 -6.91 -2.35
N ASN A 253 6.10 -6.72 -3.51
CA ASN A 253 5.82 -7.47 -4.74
C ASN A 253 7.11 -7.59 -5.58
N ILE A 254 7.08 -8.36 -6.66
CA ILE A 254 8.13 -8.33 -7.70
C ILE A 254 7.71 -7.38 -8.82
N SER A 255 8.64 -6.51 -9.21
CA SER A 255 8.57 -5.68 -10.42
C SER A 255 9.57 -6.22 -11.44
N LEU A 256 9.15 -6.35 -12.69
CA LEU A 256 10.01 -6.85 -13.78
C LEU A 256 10.85 -5.76 -14.47
N GLY A 257 10.70 -4.51 -14.00
CA GLY A 257 11.50 -3.36 -14.43
C GLY A 257 11.79 -2.42 -13.26
N ARG A 258 12.64 -1.42 -13.54
CA ARG A 258 13.09 -0.40 -12.59
C ARG A 258 12.18 0.83 -12.54
N GLU A 259 11.15 0.91 -13.37
CA GLU A 259 10.24 2.05 -13.35
C GLU A 259 9.47 2.13 -12.01
N LEU A 260 9.53 3.29 -11.36
CA LEU A 260 8.76 3.55 -10.14
C LEU A 260 7.29 3.87 -10.43
N PHE A 261 6.97 4.39 -11.62
CA PHE A 261 5.64 4.78 -12.07
C PHE A 261 5.14 3.85 -13.17
N VAL A 262 4.29 2.90 -12.79
CA VAL A 262 3.68 1.91 -13.69
C VAL A 262 2.17 1.90 -13.44
N PRO A 263 1.42 2.91 -13.94
CA PRO A 263 0.00 3.08 -13.64
C PRO A 263 -0.91 2.13 -14.43
N GLY A 264 -0.36 1.43 -15.43
CA GLY A 264 -1.11 0.48 -16.26
C GLY A 264 -1.59 -0.72 -15.44
N GLU A 265 -2.89 -1.00 -15.47
CA GLU A 265 -3.46 -2.15 -14.76
C GLU A 265 -2.90 -3.45 -15.33
N ASN A 266 -2.49 -4.37 -14.44
CA ASN A 266 -2.08 -5.70 -14.86
C ASN A 266 -3.35 -6.58 -14.98
N PRO A 267 -3.67 -7.14 -16.16
CA PRO A 267 -4.85 -7.98 -16.35
C PRO A 267 -4.97 -9.12 -15.34
N LEU A 268 -3.83 -9.70 -14.91
CA LEU A 268 -3.79 -10.76 -13.91
C LEU A 268 -4.27 -10.32 -12.52
N THR A 269 -4.30 -9.00 -12.28
CA THR A 269 -4.66 -8.39 -10.99
C THR A 269 -6.07 -7.80 -10.95
N VAL A 270 -6.69 -7.60 -12.12
CA VAL A 270 -8.01 -6.95 -12.25
C VAL A 270 -9.11 -7.88 -12.74
N LEU A 271 -8.77 -8.97 -13.45
CA LEU A 271 -9.77 -9.90 -13.93
C LEU A 271 -10.40 -10.69 -12.77
N PRO A 272 -11.72 -10.97 -12.82
CA PRO A 272 -12.37 -11.80 -11.82
C PRO A 272 -11.69 -13.15 -11.67
N LEU A 273 -11.46 -13.60 -10.43
CA LEU A 273 -10.74 -14.85 -10.14
C LEU A 273 -11.35 -16.08 -10.84
N TRP A 274 -12.69 -16.15 -10.95
CA TRP A 274 -13.37 -17.25 -11.65
C TRP A 274 -13.04 -17.28 -13.15
N LEU A 275 -12.82 -16.11 -13.76
CA LEU A 275 -12.42 -16.00 -15.16
C LEU A 275 -10.95 -16.40 -15.31
N MET A 276 -10.10 -16.04 -14.35
CA MET A 276 -8.69 -16.44 -14.32
C MET A 276 -8.51 -17.96 -14.18
N ASP A 277 -9.29 -18.61 -13.32
CA ASP A 277 -9.27 -20.07 -13.18
C ASP A 277 -9.72 -20.77 -14.47
N TRP A 278 -10.72 -20.22 -15.17
CA TRP A 278 -11.15 -20.73 -16.47
C TRP A 278 -10.08 -20.54 -17.55
N ILE A 279 -9.48 -19.35 -17.63
CA ILE A 279 -8.38 -19.03 -18.57
C ILE A 279 -7.21 -20.00 -18.33
N LYS A 280 -6.80 -20.19 -17.08
CA LYS A 280 -5.72 -21.12 -16.74
C LYS A 280 -6.06 -22.54 -17.16
N THR A 281 -7.26 -23.01 -16.84
CA THR A 281 -7.70 -24.36 -17.20
C THR A 281 -7.70 -24.58 -18.71
N ALA A 282 -8.16 -23.58 -19.48
CA ALA A 282 -8.15 -23.63 -20.94
C ALA A 282 -6.74 -23.64 -21.52
N LEU A 283 -5.83 -22.81 -20.99
CA LEU A 283 -4.43 -22.75 -21.43
C LEU A 283 -3.67 -24.04 -21.07
N ASP A 284 -3.87 -24.57 -19.87
CA ASP A 284 -3.31 -25.86 -19.44
C ASP A 284 -3.82 -27.00 -20.34
N TRP A 285 -5.12 -27.02 -20.67
CA TRP A 285 -5.71 -28.01 -21.59
C TRP A 285 -5.13 -27.91 -23.00
N LEU A 286 -4.83 -26.70 -23.47
CA LEU A 286 -4.20 -26.45 -24.78
C LEU A 286 -2.67 -26.66 -24.76
N GLY A 287 -2.06 -26.96 -23.60
CA GLY A 287 -0.61 -27.07 -23.46
C GLY A 287 0.14 -25.75 -23.69
N ILE A 288 -0.53 -24.62 -23.51
CA ILE A 288 0.04 -23.29 -23.74
C ILE A 288 0.64 -22.76 -22.42
N GLU A 289 1.97 -22.74 -22.33
CA GLU A 289 2.71 -22.18 -21.18
C GLU A 289 2.69 -20.64 -21.09
N ALA A 290 1.83 -19.94 -21.84
CA ALA A 290 1.84 -18.48 -22.02
C ALA A 290 1.66 -17.66 -20.73
N LEU A 291 1.28 -18.28 -19.62
CA LEU A 291 1.15 -17.65 -18.31
C LEU A 291 2.40 -17.78 -17.44
N LYS A 292 3.53 -18.27 -17.97
CA LYS A 292 4.79 -18.34 -17.23
C LYS A 292 5.90 -17.59 -17.95
N MET A 293 6.66 -16.83 -17.18
CA MET A 293 7.91 -16.24 -17.61
C MET A 293 8.97 -17.34 -17.69
N LYS A 294 9.77 -17.38 -18.76
CA LYS A 294 10.91 -18.27 -18.85
C LYS A 294 12.07 -17.69 -18.05
N SER A 295 12.91 -18.56 -17.49
CA SER A 295 14.08 -18.13 -16.72
C SER A 295 15.09 -17.36 -17.57
N ALA A 296 15.16 -17.64 -18.88
CA ALA A 296 15.98 -16.88 -19.83
C ALA A 296 15.48 -15.44 -20.07
N ASP A 297 14.21 -15.15 -19.79
CA ASP A 297 13.62 -13.81 -19.95
C ASP A 297 13.79 -12.96 -18.66
N LEU A 298 14.27 -13.56 -17.57
CA LEU A 298 14.50 -12.87 -16.29
C LEU A 298 15.83 -12.12 -16.35
N ASP A 299 15.77 -10.79 -16.34
CA ASP A 299 16.93 -9.96 -16.04
C ASP A 299 16.98 -9.67 -14.52
N PRO A 300 17.98 -10.18 -13.79
CA PRO A 300 18.08 -9.99 -12.33
C PRO A 300 18.57 -8.60 -11.89
N GLU A 301 19.09 -7.80 -12.83
CA GLU A 301 19.43 -6.39 -12.60
C GLU A 301 18.18 -5.51 -12.70
N GLU A 302 17.31 -5.81 -13.67
CA GLU A 302 16.07 -5.06 -13.91
C GLU A 302 14.87 -5.58 -13.10
N THR A 303 14.89 -6.85 -12.68
CA THR A 303 13.86 -7.41 -11.80
C THR A 303 14.14 -7.06 -10.35
N ASN A 304 13.16 -6.47 -9.68
CA ASN A 304 13.29 -5.90 -8.36
C ASN A 304 12.27 -6.47 -7.38
N VAL A 305 12.70 -6.68 -6.13
CA VAL A 305 11.78 -6.73 -5.01
C VAL A 305 11.33 -5.30 -4.70
N ARG A 306 10.09 -5.00 -5.05
CA ARG A 306 9.45 -3.71 -4.78
C ARG A 306 8.78 -3.75 -3.42
N CYS A 307 9.28 -2.96 -2.48
CA CYS A 307 8.76 -2.88 -1.11
C CYS A 307 8.19 -1.50 -0.80
N GLU A 308 7.00 -1.46 -0.21
CA GLU A 308 6.38 -0.24 0.29
C GLU A 308 6.48 -0.24 1.81
N ARG A 309 7.14 0.79 2.35
CA ARG A 309 7.13 1.08 3.78
C ARG A 309 6.00 2.07 4.06
N GLN A 310 4.94 1.57 4.66
CA GLN A 310 3.68 2.28 4.82
C GLN A 310 3.53 2.73 6.26
N THR A 311 3.06 3.96 6.49
CA THR A 311 2.75 4.52 7.80
C THR A 311 1.32 5.04 7.83
N LEU A 312 0.72 5.02 9.03
CA LEU A 312 -0.65 5.48 9.24
C LEU A 312 -0.72 6.25 10.56
N HIS A 313 -1.20 7.49 10.51
CA HIS A 313 -1.44 8.30 11.69
C HIS A 313 -2.69 9.16 11.53
N ARG A 314 -3.21 9.66 12.66
CA ARG A 314 -4.33 10.60 12.71
C ARG A 314 -3.83 12.03 12.82
N LEU A 315 -4.45 12.95 12.08
CA LEU A 315 -4.23 14.38 12.23
C LEU A 315 -4.72 14.89 13.60
N MET A 316 -4.20 16.02 14.05
CA MET A 316 -4.48 16.55 15.37
C MET A 316 -5.76 17.37 15.38
N ASP A 317 -5.89 18.33 14.46
CA ASP A 317 -7.05 19.22 14.36
C ASP A 317 -8.16 18.59 13.50
N ASN A 318 -7.79 17.98 12.37
CA ASN A 318 -8.70 17.24 11.50
C ASN A 318 -8.75 15.75 11.86
N ASP A 319 -9.17 15.43 13.08
CA ASP A 319 -9.03 14.09 13.65
C ASP A 319 -9.95 13.01 13.05
N ASN A 320 -10.92 13.42 12.25
CA ASN A 320 -11.67 12.55 11.37
C ASN A 320 -10.83 12.06 10.16
N THR A 321 -9.64 12.60 9.95
CA THR A 321 -8.75 12.27 8.83
C THR A 321 -7.52 11.50 9.30
N LEU A 322 -7.24 10.40 8.60
CA LEU A 322 -6.00 9.64 8.70
C LEU A 322 -5.11 9.96 7.49
N VAL A 323 -3.82 10.11 7.74
CA VAL A 323 -2.81 10.17 6.68
C VAL A 323 -2.18 8.79 6.57
N PHE A 324 -2.39 8.16 5.42
CA PHE A 324 -1.68 6.94 5.04
C PHE A 324 -0.57 7.32 4.07
N ALA A 325 0.67 7.21 4.51
CA ALA A 325 1.84 7.57 3.73
C ALA A 325 2.66 6.33 3.39
N PHE A 326 3.28 6.27 2.23
CA PHE A 326 4.23 5.19 1.96
C PHE A 326 5.38 5.62 1.04
N LYS A 327 6.56 5.05 1.29
CA LYS A 327 7.72 5.17 0.41
C LYS A 327 8.02 3.83 -0.23
N THR A 328 8.23 3.84 -1.54
CA THR A 328 8.58 2.67 -2.35
C THR A 328 10.09 2.55 -2.46
N TYR A 329 10.59 1.36 -2.16
CA TYR A 329 11.96 0.90 -2.38
C TYR A 329 11.96 -0.22 -3.42
N GLN A 330 13.04 -0.29 -4.21
CA GLN A 330 13.30 -1.39 -5.15
C GLN A 330 14.69 -1.94 -4.85
N TYR A 331 14.78 -3.27 -4.72
CA TYR A 331 16.05 -3.97 -4.54
C TYR A 331 16.21 -4.98 -5.68
N PRO A 332 17.26 -4.89 -6.51
CA PRO A 332 17.49 -5.85 -7.59
C PRO A 332 17.56 -7.27 -7.05
N LEU A 333 17.04 -8.26 -7.79
CA LEU A 333 17.14 -9.66 -7.38
C LEU A 333 18.58 -10.11 -7.20
N ARG A 334 19.49 -9.58 -8.03
CA ARG A 334 20.92 -9.80 -7.86
C ARG A 334 21.40 -9.37 -6.48
N GLN A 335 21.03 -8.17 -6.02
CA GLN A 335 21.39 -7.69 -4.68
C GLN A 335 20.90 -8.68 -3.61
N ILE A 336 19.63 -9.11 -3.69
CA ILE A 336 19.05 -10.05 -2.73
C ILE A 336 19.77 -11.40 -2.72
N ARG A 337 20.21 -11.88 -3.88
CA ARG A 337 20.96 -13.13 -4.00
C ARG A 337 22.37 -12.97 -3.43
N ASP A 338 23.08 -11.94 -3.85
CA ASP A 338 24.48 -11.70 -3.51
C ASP A 338 24.65 -11.39 -2.00
N GLU A 339 23.63 -10.83 -1.33
CA GLU A 339 23.60 -10.65 0.13
C GLU A 339 23.15 -11.91 0.91
N GLY A 340 22.88 -13.03 0.23
CA GLY A 340 22.47 -14.30 0.84
C GLY A 340 20.97 -14.41 1.19
N GLY A 341 20.15 -13.44 0.79
CA GLY A 341 18.70 -13.43 1.02
C GLY A 341 17.89 -14.35 0.09
N GLY A 342 18.52 -14.92 -0.92
CA GLY A 342 17.89 -15.76 -1.96
C GLY A 342 16.98 -16.87 -1.42
N PRO A 343 17.47 -17.77 -0.55
CA PRO A 343 16.66 -18.88 -0.02
C PRO A 343 15.39 -18.42 0.71
N ALA A 344 15.47 -17.35 1.51
CA ALA A 344 14.34 -16.84 2.27
C ALA A 344 13.26 -16.22 1.37
N LEU A 345 13.67 -15.49 0.33
CA LEU A 345 12.74 -14.93 -0.65
C LEU A 345 12.13 -16.03 -1.52
N ALA A 346 12.93 -17.00 -1.95
CA ALA A 346 12.46 -18.16 -2.73
C ALA A 346 11.42 -18.99 -1.96
N GLU A 347 11.63 -19.21 -0.66
CA GLU A 347 10.67 -19.87 0.21
C GLU A 347 9.36 -19.07 0.29
N ALA A 348 9.43 -17.75 0.49
CA ALA A 348 8.26 -16.90 0.56
C ALA A 348 7.45 -16.87 -0.75
N ILE A 349 8.11 -16.82 -1.90
CA ILE A 349 7.47 -16.91 -3.22
C ILE A 349 6.81 -18.27 -3.40
N SER A 350 7.52 -19.35 -3.07
CA SER A 350 7.01 -20.73 -3.18
C SER A 350 5.85 -21.02 -2.23
N GLY A 351 5.80 -20.34 -1.09
CA GLY A 351 4.76 -20.47 -0.08
C GLY A 351 3.62 -19.48 -0.20
N ILE A 352 3.64 -18.58 -1.19
CA ILE A 352 2.67 -17.49 -1.33
C ILE A 352 1.23 -17.99 -1.47
N ASN A 353 1.04 -19.14 -2.15
CA ASN A 353 -0.27 -19.78 -2.34
C ASN A 353 -0.61 -20.83 -1.25
N ARG A 354 0.27 -21.08 -0.27
CA ARG A 354 0.10 -22.10 0.79
C ARG A 354 -0.44 -21.52 2.10
N GLY A 355 -0.75 -20.23 2.10
CA GLY A 355 -1.13 -19.48 3.28
C GLY A 355 -2.64 -19.28 3.43
N SER A 356 -3.04 -18.20 4.11
CA SER A 356 -4.47 -17.99 4.47
C SER A 356 -5.37 -17.61 3.29
N VAL A 357 -4.78 -17.16 2.18
CA VAL A 357 -5.47 -16.75 0.95
C VAL A 357 -4.63 -17.15 -0.27
N PRO A 358 -4.79 -18.38 -0.79
CA PRO A 358 -4.01 -18.87 -1.93
C PRO A 358 -4.08 -17.99 -3.18
N GLN A 359 -5.24 -17.35 -3.41
CA GLN A 359 -5.51 -16.50 -4.58
C GLN A 359 -4.65 -15.24 -4.62
N ILE A 360 -3.94 -14.90 -3.53
CA ILE A 360 -3.00 -13.79 -3.53
C ILE A 360 -1.88 -13.97 -4.57
N ALA A 361 -1.57 -15.20 -4.97
CA ALA A 361 -0.60 -15.50 -6.02
C ALA A 361 -0.99 -14.86 -7.37
N TRP A 362 -2.28 -14.84 -7.69
CA TRP A 362 -2.82 -14.15 -8.87
C TRP A 362 -2.74 -12.64 -8.71
N TYR A 363 -3.18 -12.14 -7.56
CA TYR A 363 -3.15 -10.70 -7.25
C TYR A 363 -1.73 -10.10 -7.27
N LYS A 364 -0.71 -10.86 -6.87
CA LYS A 364 0.70 -10.46 -6.95
C LYS A 364 1.37 -10.88 -8.27
N ALA A 365 0.60 -11.46 -9.20
CA ALA A 365 1.06 -12.01 -10.47
C ALA A 365 2.20 -13.05 -10.35
N SER A 366 2.39 -13.66 -9.16
CA SER A 366 3.47 -14.62 -8.91
C SER A 366 3.29 -15.92 -9.67
N VAL A 367 2.10 -16.20 -10.17
CA VAL A 367 1.84 -17.28 -11.12
C VAL A 367 2.64 -17.15 -12.42
N TYR A 368 2.99 -15.91 -12.81
CA TYR A 368 3.74 -15.59 -14.02
C TYR A 368 5.24 -15.61 -13.78
N TRP A 369 5.73 -14.81 -12.83
CA TRP A 369 7.16 -14.64 -12.61
C TRP A 369 7.76 -15.59 -11.56
N GLY A 370 6.94 -16.24 -10.74
CA GLY A 370 7.39 -16.92 -9.51
C GLY A 370 8.40 -18.03 -9.73
N GLN A 371 8.23 -18.84 -10.78
CA GLN A 371 9.13 -19.96 -11.07
C GLN A 371 10.52 -19.46 -11.46
N ALA A 372 10.62 -18.59 -12.47
CA ALA A 372 11.89 -18.02 -12.94
C ALA A 372 12.66 -17.30 -11.82
N VAL A 373 11.95 -16.51 -10.99
CA VAL A 373 12.57 -15.81 -9.86
C VAL A 373 13.11 -16.79 -8.81
N VAL A 374 12.36 -17.85 -8.47
CA VAL A 374 12.82 -18.88 -7.51
C VAL A 374 14.04 -19.62 -8.05
N GLU A 375 14.04 -20.01 -9.32
CA GLU A 375 15.17 -20.70 -9.96
C GLU A 375 16.44 -19.84 -9.88
N TYR A 376 16.37 -18.56 -10.25
CA TYR A 376 17.51 -17.64 -10.16
C TYR A 376 18.04 -17.48 -8.73
N LEU A 377 17.14 -17.29 -7.75
CA LEU A 377 17.50 -17.07 -6.35
C LEU A 377 18.17 -18.28 -5.69
N LEU A 378 17.89 -19.50 -6.19
CA LEU A 378 18.46 -20.75 -5.68
C LEU A 378 19.70 -21.23 -6.45
N GLY A 379 20.18 -20.46 -7.43
CA GLY A 379 21.37 -20.79 -8.21
C GLY A 379 21.10 -21.63 -9.47
N GLY A 380 19.87 -21.61 -9.98
CA GLY A 380 19.61 -22.01 -11.36
C GLY A 380 20.31 -21.03 -12.30
N SER A 381 21.28 -21.54 -13.05
CA SER A 381 22.07 -20.77 -14.00
C SER A 381 21.21 -20.26 -15.14
N SER A 382 21.08 -18.94 -15.27
CA SER A 382 20.95 -18.31 -16.58
C SER A 382 22.31 -18.44 -17.28
N GLU A 383 22.50 -19.59 -17.93
CA GLU A 383 23.47 -19.70 -19.03
C GLU A 383 22.96 -18.96 -20.27
#